data_AF-A0A7L2ERQ1-F1
#
_entry.id   AF-A0A7L2ERQ1-F1
#
_cell.length_a   1.000
_cell.length_b   1.000
_cell.length_c   1.000
_cell.angle_alpha   90.00
_cell.angle_beta   90.00
_cell.angle_gamma   90.00
#
_symmetry.space_group_name_H-M   'P 1'
#
loop_
_entity.id
_entity.type
_entity.pdbx_description
1 polymer ?
#
loop_
_entity_poly.entity_id
_entity_poly.type
_entity_poly.pdbx_seq_one_letter_code
_entity_poly.pdbx_strand_id
1 'polypeptide(L)'
;VSNQKTPTTILLTPERKFHSFGYAARDFYHDLDPTESKHWLYFEKFKMKLHTTGNLTMETDLTAANGKKVKALEIFAYALQFFKEQALKELSDQGGSDFENNEVRWVITVPAIWKQPAKQFMRQAAY
;
A
#
# COMPACT_ATOMS: atom_id res chain seq x y z
N VAL A 1 23.04 9.69 6.53
CA VAL A 1 21.69 10.31 6.64
C VAL A 1 20.67 9.23 6.34
N SER A 2 19.95 8.73 7.35
CA SER A 2 18.89 7.75 7.12
C SER A 2 17.79 8.40 6.28
N ASN A 3 17.49 7.82 5.13
CA ASN A 3 16.38 8.30 4.31
C ASN A 3 15.08 7.95 5.03
N GLN A 4 14.46 8.93 5.69
CA GLN A 4 13.19 8.77 6.41
C GLN A 4 11.99 8.48 5.47
N LYS A 5 12.20 8.39 4.16
CA LYS A 5 11.14 8.09 3.19
C LYS A 5 11.03 6.60 2.97
N THR A 6 9.85 6.05 3.22
CA THR A 6 9.47 4.69 2.85
C THR A 6 9.00 4.68 1.39
N PRO A 7 9.55 3.80 0.52
CA PRO A 7 9.07 3.70 -0.85
C PRO A 7 7.63 3.19 -0.88
N THR A 8 6.83 3.66 -1.84
CA THR A 8 5.46 3.16 -2.04
C THR A 8 5.51 1.82 -2.77
N THR A 9 5.88 0.79 -2.03
CA THR A 9 6.12 -0.56 -2.52
C THR A 9 5.41 -1.54 -1.62
N ILE A 10 4.77 -2.54 -2.21
CA ILE A 10 4.03 -3.58 -1.48
C ILE A 10 4.28 -4.92 -2.14
N LEU A 11 4.39 -5.94 -1.30
CA LEU A 11 4.56 -7.32 -1.68
C LEU A 11 3.40 -8.12 -1.10
N LEU A 12 2.73 -8.90 -1.94
CA LEU A 12 1.77 -9.90 -1.51
C LEU A 12 2.30 -11.31 -1.78
N THR A 13 1.87 -12.26 -0.95
CA THR A 13 2.12 -13.69 -1.17
C THR A 13 1.44 -14.17 -2.46
N PRO A 14 1.78 -15.36 -2.98
CA PRO A 14 1.08 -15.96 -4.13
C PRO A 14 -0.45 -16.08 -3.94
N GLU A 15 -0.92 -16.19 -2.70
CA GLU A 15 -2.33 -16.25 -2.29
C GLU A 15 -2.99 -14.87 -2.16
N ARG A 16 -2.32 -13.79 -2.60
CA ARG A 16 -2.78 -12.38 -2.52
C ARG A 16 -2.93 -11.84 -1.10
N LYS A 17 -2.22 -12.41 -0.13
CA LYS A 17 -2.19 -11.88 1.24
C LYS A 17 -1.10 -10.84 1.38
N PHE A 18 -1.34 -9.80 2.18
CA PHE A 18 -0.31 -8.83 2.55
C PHE A 18 0.89 -9.55 3.18
N HIS A 19 2.09 -9.30 2.66
CA HIS A 19 3.34 -9.77 3.26
C HIS A 19 4.09 -8.61 3.90
N SER A 20 4.39 -7.57 3.12
CA SER A 20 5.22 -6.47 3.59
C SER A 20 5.02 -5.20 2.76
N PHE A 21 5.42 -4.06 3.33
CA PHE A 21 5.41 -2.76 2.69
C PHE A 21 6.80 -2.10 2.74
N GLY A 22 7.06 -1.15 1.84
CA GLY A 22 8.24 -0.29 1.90
C GLY A 22 9.55 -1.01 1.57
N TYR A 23 10.60 -0.69 2.31
CA TYR A 23 11.92 -1.29 2.13
C TYR A 23 11.88 -2.81 2.35
N ALA A 24 11.17 -3.29 3.37
CA ALA A 24 11.01 -4.73 3.62
C ALA A 24 10.41 -5.47 2.41
N ALA A 25 9.41 -4.88 1.75
CA ALA A 25 8.82 -5.45 0.54
C ALA A 25 9.80 -5.49 -0.64
N ARG A 26 10.58 -4.42 -0.81
CA ARG A 26 11.58 -4.34 -1.86
C ARG A 26 12.68 -5.35 -1.62
N ASP A 27 13.29 -5.31 -0.45
CA ASP A 27 14.49 -6.08 -0.15
C ASP A 27 14.15 -7.58 -0.17
N PHE A 28 13.05 -8.00 0.49
CA PHE A 28 12.58 -9.39 0.42
C PHE A 28 12.38 -9.88 -1.01
N TYR A 29 11.68 -9.12 -1.86
CA TYR A 29 11.41 -9.55 -3.25
C TYR A 29 12.69 -9.68 -4.10
N HIS A 30 13.69 -8.83 -3.88
CA HIS A 30 14.94 -8.88 -4.64
C HIS A 30 15.93 -9.93 -4.10
N ASP A 31 15.76 -10.36 -2.85
CA ASP A 31 16.52 -11.45 -2.25
C ASP A 31 15.96 -12.84 -2.62
N LEU A 32 14.74 -12.93 -3.15
CA LEU A 32 14.14 -14.18 -3.62
C LEU A 32 14.89 -14.76 -4.83
N ASP A 33 14.89 -16.09 -4.92
CA ASP A 33 15.34 -16.76 -6.14
C ASP A 33 14.48 -16.32 -7.36
N PRO A 34 15.07 -16.14 -8.56
CA PRO A 34 14.33 -15.73 -9.75
C PRO A 34 13.18 -16.67 -10.16
N THR A 35 13.22 -17.95 -9.78
CA THR A 35 12.11 -18.88 -10.01
C THR A 35 10.99 -18.68 -8.99
N GLU A 36 11.34 -18.38 -7.74
CA GLU A 36 10.38 -18.13 -6.68
C GLU A 36 9.68 -16.78 -6.86
N SER A 37 10.42 -15.70 -7.12
CA SER A 37 9.89 -14.33 -7.27
C SER A 37 8.76 -14.22 -8.31
N LYS A 38 8.73 -15.09 -9.33
CA LYS A 38 7.63 -15.18 -10.32
C LYS A 38 6.28 -15.52 -9.70
N HIS A 39 6.24 -16.15 -8.53
CA HIS A 39 5.01 -16.51 -7.83
C HIS A 39 4.45 -15.36 -7.01
N TRP A 40 5.33 -14.47 -6.55
CA TRP A 40 5.03 -13.34 -5.68
C TRP A 40 4.44 -12.15 -6.44
N LEU A 41 3.67 -11.32 -5.73
CA LEU A 41 2.96 -10.17 -6.30
C LEU A 41 3.60 -8.88 -5.81
N TYR A 42 4.57 -8.39 -6.57
CA TYR A 42 5.31 -7.18 -6.24
C TYR A 42 4.80 -5.96 -7.01
N PHE A 43 4.52 -4.86 -6.31
CA PHE A 43 4.08 -3.60 -6.90
C PHE A 43 4.92 -2.43 -6.36
N GLU A 44 5.46 -1.62 -7.26
CA GLU A 44 6.24 -0.43 -6.94
C GLU A 44 5.57 0.84 -7.49
N LYS A 45 5.66 1.95 -6.76
CA LYS A 45 5.16 3.29 -7.15
C LYS A 45 3.68 3.27 -7.59
N PHE A 46 2.89 2.35 -7.04
CA PHE A 46 1.53 2.10 -7.48
C PHE A 46 0.59 3.31 -7.30
N LYS A 47 0.92 4.26 -6.40
CA LYS A 47 0.23 5.56 -6.27
C LYS A 47 0.14 6.34 -7.59
N MET A 48 1.17 6.23 -8.44
CA MET A 48 1.21 6.94 -9.72
C MET A 48 0.10 6.50 -10.67
N LYS A 49 -0.40 5.26 -10.53
CA LYS A 49 -1.47 4.74 -11.38
C LYS A 49 -2.80 5.48 -11.18
N LEU A 50 -3.06 6.04 -9.99
CA LEU A 50 -4.25 6.86 -9.77
C LEU A 50 -4.23 8.19 -10.55
N HIS A 51 -3.04 8.69 -10.85
CA HIS A 51 -2.88 9.89 -11.67
C HIS A 51 -2.92 9.56 -13.17
N THR A 52 -2.24 8.51 -13.59
CA THR A 52 -2.03 8.24 -15.03
C THR A 52 -3.21 7.53 -15.69
N THR A 53 -4.07 6.86 -14.92
CA THR A 53 -5.23 6.13 -15.46
C THR A 53 -6.37 7.11 -15.75
N GLY A 54 -6.66 7.31 -17.05
CA GLY A 54 -7.70 8.24 -17.50
C GLY A 54 -9.11 7.89 -17.02
N ASN A 55 -9.44 6.59 -16.98
CA ASN A 55 -10.71 6.03 -16.55
C ASN A 55 -10.55 5.19 -15.27
N LEU A 56 -10.18 5.84 -14.16
CA LEU A 56 -10.07 5.18 -12.87
C LEU A 56 -11.47 4.80 -12.35
N THR A 57 -11.67 3.50 -12.09
CA THR A 57 -12.88 2.95 -11.45
C THR A 57 -12.49 2.09 -10.24
N MET A 58 -13.47 1.68 -9.42
CA MET A 58 -13.25 0.72 -8.33
C MET A 58 -12.80 -0.66 -8.83
N GLU A 59 -13.08 -0.96 -10.10
CA GLU A 59 -12.69 -2.20 -10.76
C GLU A 59 -11.29 -2.16 -11.37
N THR A 60 -10.58 -1.04 -11.27
CA THR A 60 -9.24 -0.88 -11.83
C THR A 60 -8.28 -1.91 -11.25
N ASP A 61 -7.58 -2.62 -12.13
CA ASP A 61 -6.52 -3.55 -11.73
C ASP A 61 -5.14 -2.88 -11.79
N LEU A 62 -4.26 -3.31 -10.90
CA LEU A 62 -2.82 -3.12 -10.97
C LEU A 62 -2.15 -4.40 -11.47
N THR A 63 -1.07 -4.24 -12.22
CA THR A 63 -0.25 -5.36 -12.71
C THR A 63 0.99 -5.47 -11.84
N ALA A 64 1.19 -6.64 -11.24
CA ALA A 64 2.38 -6.98 -10.48
C ALA A 64 3.58 -7.20 -11.42
N ALA A 65 4.80 -7.24 -10.88
CA ALA A 65 6.01 -7.50 -11.65
C ALA A 65 5.99 -8.84 -12.43
N ASN A 66 5.27 -9.84 -11.94
CA ASN A 66 5.06 -11.12 -12.63
C ASN A 66 3.94 -11.11 -13.68
N GLY A 67 3.32 -9.96 -13.96
CA GLY A 67 2.24 -9.81 -14.94
C GLY A 67 0.84 -10.16 -14.41
N LYS A 68 0.70 -10.70 -13.20
CA LYS A 68 -0.62 -10.98 -12.60
C LYS A 68 -1.33 -9.68 -12.21
N LYS A 69 -2.66 -9.71 -12.26
CA LYS A 69 -3.50 -8.55 -11.92
C LYS A 69 -4.16 -8.70 -10.55
N VAL A 70 -4.19 -7.60 -9.80
CA VAL A 70 -4.87 -7.48 -8.50
C VAL A 70 -5.65 -6.17 -8.48
N LYS A 71 -6.78 -6.12 -7.78
CA LYS A 71 -7.59 -4.91 -7.69
C LYS A 71 -6.78 -3.79 -7.06
N ALA A 72 -6.76 -2.62 -7.69
CA ALA A 72 -6.09 -1.46 -7.16
C ALA A 72 -6.61 -1.14 -5.75
N LEU A 73 -7.92 -1.22 -5.54
CA LEU A 73 -8.54 -0.88 -4.26
C LEU A 73 -7.94 -1.69 -3.10
N GLU A 74 -7.75 -3.00 -3.32
CA GLU A 74 -7.13 -3.93 -2.38
C GLU A 74 -5.69 -3.53 -2.05
N ILE A 75 -4.88 -3.19 -3.06
CA ILE A 75 -3.49 -2.76 -2.86
C ILE A 75 -3.40 -1.48 -2.02
N PHE A 76 -4.27 -0.51 -2.28
CA PHE A 76 -4.30 0.73 -1.51
C PHE A 76 -4.83 0.52 -0.09
N ALA A 77 -5.83 -0.36 0.10
CA ALA A 77 -6.35 -0.72 1.41
C ALA A 77 -5.26 -1.36 2.28
N TYR A 78 -4.51 -2.34 1.74
CA TYR A 78 -3.39 -2.95 2.46
C TYR A 78 -2.32 -1.92 2.86
N ALA A 79 -1.99 -0.97 1.97
CA ALA A 79 -1.02 0.07 2.27
C ALA A 79 -1.50 1.01 3.40
N LEU A 80 -2.77 1.42 3.37
CA LEU A 80 -3.36 2.26 4.41
C LEU A 80 -3.48 1.52 5.75
N GLN A 81 -3.87 0.25 5.70
CA GLN A 81 -3.90 -0.64 6.86
C GLN A 81 -2.51 -0.77 7.50
N PHE A 82 -1.47 -0.99 6.71
CA PHE A 82 -0.09 -1.04 7.20
C PHE A 82 0.29 0.24 7.95
N PHE A 83 0.03 1.43 7.38
CA PHE A 83 0.36 2.68 8.06
C PHE A 83 -0.43 2.89 9.36
N LYS A 84 -1.71 2.54 9.36
CA LYS A 84 -2.55 2.58 10.56
C LYS A 84 -1.97 1.69 11.66
N GLU A 85 -1.65 0.44 11.35
CA GLU A 85 -1.12 -0.53 12.30
C GLU A 85 0.25 -0.12 12.84
N GLN A 86 1.16 0.36 11.98
CA GLN A 86 2.47 0.85 12.40
C GLN A 86 2.36 2.08 13.31
N ALA A 87 1.47 3.01 12.99
CA ALA A 87 1.26 4.21 13.80
C ALA A 87 0.63 3.87 15.16
N LEU A 88 -0.38 3.00 15.21
CA LEU A 88 -0.99 2.57 16.48
C LEU A 88 0.01 1.80 17.34
N LYS A 89 0.82 0.93 16.72
CA LYS A 89 1.89 0.22 17.44
C LYS A 89 2.89 1.20 18.05
N GLU A 90 3.41 2.15 17.27
CA GLU A 90 4.38 3.13 17.77
C GLU A 90 3.77 3.99 18.90
N LEU A 91 2.53 4.45 18.76
CA LEU A 91 1.84 5.20 19.81
C LEU A 91 1.72 4.38 21.10
N SER A 92 1.38 3.09 20.98
CA SER A 92 1.23 2.19 22.13
C SER A 92 2.58 1.94 22.83
N ASP A 93 3.62 1.68 22.05
CA ASP A 93 4.99 1.47 22.55
C ASP A 93 5.51 2.71 23.32
N GLN A 94 5.22 3.91 22.82
CA GLN A 94 5.64 5.17 23.46
C GLN A 94 4.75 5.59 24.64
N GLY A 95 3.45 5.28 24.58
CA GLY A 95 2.46 5.65 25.59
C GLY A 95 2.40 4.71 26.80
N GLY A 96 2.92 3.49 26.67
CA GLY A 96 2.87 2.48 27.74
C GLY A 96 1.50 1.82 27.93
N SER A 97 0.56 2.06 27.01
CA SER A 97 -0.76 1.44 26.96
C SER A 97 -1.21 1.29 25.51
N ASP A 98 -2.06 0.30 25.24
CA ASP A 98 -2.59 0.09 23.90
C ASP A 98 -3.48 1.26 23.45
N PHE A 99 -3.24 1.74 22.22
CA PHE A 99 -4.11 2.71 21.55
C PHE A 99 -5.06 1.99 20.59
N GLU A 100 -6.34 2.31 20.70
CA GLU A 100 -7.38 1.83 19.80
C GLU A 100 -7.55 2.75 18.57
N ASN A 101 -7.99 2.17 17.46
CA ASN A 101 -8.20 2.92 16.23
C ASN A 101 -9.30 4.01 16.36
N ASN A 102 -10.28 3.83 17.25
CA ASN A 102 -11.37 4.79 17.49
C ASN A 102 -10.89 6.07 18.21
N GLU A 103 -9.71 6.04 18.83
CA GLU A 103 -9.09 7.18 19.52
C GLU A 103 -8.36 8.12 18.55
N VAL A 104 -8.15 7.68 17.30
CA VAL A 104 -7.36 8.41 16.30
C VAL A 104 -8.25 8.90 15.16
N ARG A 105 -8.13 10.20 14.85
CA ARG A 105 -8.72 10.78 13.63
C ARG A 105 -7.69 10.79 12.51
N TRP A 106 -7.88 9.93 11.52
CA TRP A 106 -7.00 9.84 10.35
C TRP A 106 -7.32 10.89 9.29
N VAL A 107 -6.28 11.53 8.76
CA VAL A 107 -6.37 12.46 7.63
C VAL A 107 -5.42 12.00 6.53
N ILE A 108 -5.95 11.69 5.35
CA ILE A 108 -5.17 11.27 4.18
C ILE A 108 -5.04 12.44 3.23
N THR A 109 -3.80 12.82 2.90
CA THR A 109 -3.54 13.87 1.92
C THR A 109 -3.55 13.30 0.49
N VAL A 110 -4.22 14.01 -0.41
CA VAL A 110 -4.27 13.70 -1.85
C VAL A 110 -3.80 14.91 -2.66
N PRO A 111 -3.05 14.73 -3.76
CA PRO A 111 -2.62 15.84 -4.60
C PRO A 111 -3.81 16.65 -5.15
N ALA A 112 -3.67 17.98 -5.20
CA ALA A 112 -4.72 18.87 -5.70
C ALA A 112 -5.09 18.62 -7.17
N ILE A 113 -4.10 18.21 -7.98
CA ILE A 113 -4.25 17.91 -9.42
C ILE A 113 -5.04 16.62 -9.71
N TRP A 114 -5.37 15.82 -8.71
CA TRP A 114 -6.15 14.60 -8.91
C TRP A 114 -7.60 14.90 -9.24
N LYS A 115 -8.15 14.17 -10.23
CA LYS A 115 -9.57 14.22 -10.57
C LYS A 115 -10.42 13.67 -9.42
N GLN A 116 -11.69 14.07 -9.38
CA GLN A 116 -12.63 13.65 -8.34
C GLN A 116 -12.72 12.11 -8.15
N PRO A 117 -12.72 11.28 -9.21
CA PRO A 117 -12.73 9.82 -9.04
C PRO A 117 -11.53 9.29 -8.25
N ALA A 118 -10.33 9.85 -8.44
CA ALA A 118 -9.15 9.44 -7.69
C ALA A 118 -9.21 9.81 -6.20
N LYS A 119 -9.83 10.96 -5.89
CA LYS A 119 -10.11 11.35 -4.49
C LYS A 119 -11.12 10.42 -3.84
N GLN A 120 -12.20 10.08 -4.55
CA GLN A 120 -13.20 9.12 -4.07
C GLN A 120 -12.62 7.72 -3.91
N PHE A 121 -11.78 7.28 -4.85
CA PHE A 121 -11.07 6.01 -4.78
C PHE A 121 -10.23 5.90 -3.51
N MET A 122 -9.42 6.92 -3.19
CA MET A 122 -8.63 6.93 -1.94
C MET A 122 -9.51 6.88 -0.70
N ARG A 123 -10.66 7.56 -0.75
CA ARG A 123 -11.63 7.51 0.34
C ARG A 123 -12.20 6.10 0.52
N GLN A 124 -12.56 5.41 -0.57
CA GLN A 124 -13.03 4.04 -0.51
C GLN A 124 -11.95 3.06 -0.03
N ALA A 125 -10.70 3.24 -0.45
CA ALA A 125 -9.59 2.41 0.03
C ALA A 125 -9.32 2.56 1.53
N ALA A 126 -9.78 3.65 2.14
CA ALA A 126 -9.59 3.96 3.56
C ALA A 126 -10.74 3.51 4.46
N TYR A 127 -11.86 3.06 3.88
CA TYR A 127 -13.00 2.49 4.61
C TYR A 127 -12.84 0.98 4.74
#